data_AF-A0AAJ2NSV7-F1
#
_entry.id   AF-A0AAJ2NSV7-F1
#
_cell.length_a   1.000
_cell.length_b   1.000
_cell.length_c   1.000
_cell.angle_alpha   90.00
_cell.angle_beta   90.00
_cell.angle_gamma   90.00
#
_symmetry.space_group_name_H-M   'P 1'
#
loop_
_entity.id
_entity.type
_entity.pdbx_description
1 polymer ?
#
loop_
_entity_poly.entity_id
_entity_poly.type
_entity_poly.pdbx_seq_one_letter_code
_entity_poly.pdbx_strand_id
1 'polypeptide(L)'
;LVKADGCPDIGVRFLGGLFVLLEFNDEAGANDFILNSKDIWENWFTSLVKWQKDFTVKERLASILIHGVPPHAWTEDSFNAIGKVFGEVVSP
;
A
#
# COMPACT_ATOMS: atom_id res chain seq x y z
N LEU A 1 -9.26 1.16 12.70
CA LEU A 1 -8.00 1.54 13.37
C LEU A 1 -7.34 0.25 13.82
N VAL A 2 -6.32 -0.21 13.12
CA VAL A 2 -5.54 -1.38 13.56
C VAL A 2 -4.52 -0.87 14.56
N LYS A 3 -4.65 -1.25 15.83
CA LYS A 3 -3.61 -1.04 16.84
C LYS A 3 -2.73 -2.27 16.86
N ALA A 4 -1.46 -2.11 16.53
CA ALA A 4 -0.43 -3.11 16.77
C ALA A 4 0.23 -2.79 18.11
N ASP A 5 0.32 -3.77 19.01
CA ASP A 5 0.98 -3.59 20.31
C ASP A 5 2.45 -3.18 20.11
N GLY A 6 2.88 -2.11 20.79
CA GLY A 6 4.22 -1.52 20.65
C GLY A 6 4.33 -0.40 19.60
N CYS A 7 3.25 -0.10 18.87
CA CYS A 7 3.20 1.05 17.96
C CYS A 7 2.70 2.30 18.70
N PRO A 8 3.30 3.49 18.51
CA PRO A 8 2.71 4.75 18.96
C PRO A 8 1.26 4.88 18.46
N ASP A 9 0.43 5.74 19.06
CA ASP A 9 -0.88 6.07 18.51
C ASP A 9 -0.70 6.81 17.17
N ILE A 10 -0.50 6.04 16.09
CA ILE A 10 -0.29 6.51 14.73
C ILE A 10 -1.63 6.45 14.00
N GLY A 11 -2.11 7.60 13.53
CA GLY A 11 -3.24 7.65 12.61
C GLY A 11 -2.84 7.12 11.24
N VAL A 12 -3.68 6.32 10.59
CA VAL A 12 -3.41 5.81 9.24
C VAL A 12 -4.52 6.26 8.30
N ARG A 13 -4.15 6.95 7.22
CA ARG A 13 -5.09 7.34 6.14
C ARG A 13 -4.63 6.78 4.81
N PHE A 14 -5.56 6.17 4.06
CA PHE A 14 -5.28 5.73 2.70
C PHE A 14 -5.26 6.93 1.75
N LEU A 15 -4.23 7.05 0.91
CA LEU A 15 -4.06 8.16 -0.03
C LEU A 15 -4.37 7.78 -1.49
N GLY A 16 -4.59 6.49 -1.76
CA GLY A 16 -4.73 5.95 -3.11
C GLY A 16 -3.50 5.16 -3.56
N GLY A 17 -3.67 4.34 -4.60
CA GLY A 17 -2.61 3.44 -5.07
C GLY A 17 -2.12 2.53 -3.93
N LEU A 18 -0.81 2.51 -3.71
CA LEU A 18 -0.15 1.80 -2.61
C LEU A 18 0.38 2.77 -1.53
N PHE A 19 -0.19 3.98 -1.44
CA PHE A 19 0.26 5.02 -0.52
C PHE A 19 -0.67 5.18 0.69
N VAL A 20 -0.07 5.32 1.86
CA VAL A 20 -0.74 5.66 3.11
C VAL A 20 -0.04 6.85 3.78
N LEU A 21 -0.81 7.67 4.49
CA LEU A 21 -0.31 8.70 5.39
C LEU A 21 -0.32 8.15 6.81
N LEU A 22 0.83 8.27 7.47
CA LEU A 22 0.98 8.02 8.90
C LEU A 22 0.97 9.37 9.64
N GLU A 23 0.02 9.56 10.53
CA GLU A 23 -0.15 10.76 11.34
C GLU A 23 0.42 10.54 12.74
N PHE A 24 1.34 11.42 13.13
CA PHE A 24 1.98 11.42 14.44
C PHE A 24 1.56 12.67 15.21
N ASN A 25 1.65 12.61 16.54
CA ASN A 25 1.32 13.74 17.41
C ASN A 25 2.27 14.93 17.24
N ASP A 26 3.54 14.65 16.92
CA ASP A 26 4.58 15.65 16.74
C ASP A 26 5.60 15.23 15.68
N GLU A 27 6.37 16.20 15.21
CA GLU A 27 7.38 16.01 14.17
C GLU A 27 8.56 15.15 14.64
N ALA A 28 8.92 15.20 15.94
CA ALA A 28 10.04 14.45 16.47
C ALA A 28 9.74 12.94 16.43
N GLY A 29 8.53 12.53 16.83
CA GLY A 29 8.07 11.15 16.74
C GLY A 29 8.01 10.62 15.30
N ALA A 30 7.59 11.46 14.35
CA ALA A 30 7.61 11.08 12.93
C ALA A 30 9.04 10.86 12.42
N ASN A 31 9.96 11.77 12.74
CA ASN A 31 11.37 11.65 12.33
C ASN A 31 12.05 10.46 13.00
N ASP A 32 11.78 10.22 14.29
CA ASP A 32 12.30 9.07 15.03
C ASP A 32 11.82 7.75 14.41
N PHE A 33 10.52 7.64 14.09
CA PHE A 33 9.97 6.45 13.44
C PHE A 33 10.62 6.18 12.06
N ILE A 34 10.85 7.23 11.27
CA ILE A 34 11.49 7.10 9.95
C ILE A 34 12.96 6.65 10.08
N LEU A 35 13.70 7.19 11.05
CA LEU A 35 15.16 7.01 11.14
C LEU A 35 15.58 5.82 12.00
N ASN A 36 14.87 5.58 13.10
CA ASN A 36 15.30 4.69 14.18
C ASN A 36 14.43 3.44 14.34
N SER A 37 13.25 3.39 13.73
CA SER A 37 12.30 2.26 13.84
C SER A 37 12.15 1.45 12.55
N LYS A 38 13.21 1.40 11.73
CA LYS A 38 13.17 0.74 10.42
C LYS A 38 12.78 -0.73 10.49
N ASP A 39 13.27 -1.44 11.50
CA ASP A 39 12.94 -2.83 11.81
C ASP A 39 11.45 -3.08 12.00
N ILE A 40 10.70 -2.06 12.42
CA ILE A 40 9.25 -2.13 12.61
C ILE A 40 8.52 -2.01 11.27
N TRP A 41 8.84 -0.98 10.49
CA TRP A 41 8.02 -0.61 9.34
C TRP A 41 8.48 -1.19 7.99
N GLU A 42 9.73 -1.67 7.88
CA GLU A 42 10.28 -2.16 6.61
C GLU A 42 9.58 -3.42 6.09
N ASN A 43 8.89 -4.15 6.96
CA ASN A 43 8.09 -5.33 6.58
C ASN A 43 6.80 -4.95 5.84
N TRP A 44 6.35 -3.70 5.93
CA TRP A 44 5.07 -3.25 5.37
C TRP A 44 5.24 -2.17 4.30
N PHE A 45 6.27 -1.34 4.41
CA PHE A 45 6.49 -0.21 3.52
C PHE A 45 7.85 -0.30 2.83
N THR A 46 7.84 -0.12 1.52
CA THR A 46 9.07 -0.04 0.70
C THR A 46 9.87 1.21 1.01
N SER A 47 9.20 2.30 1.42
CA SER A 47 9.84 3.54 1.86
C SER A 47 8.91 4.34 2.77
N LEU A 48 9.51 5.08 3.71
CA LEU A 48 8.83 6.13 4.46
C LEU A 48 9.53 7.46 4.22
N VAL A 49 8.74 8.49 3.91
CA VAL A 49 9.21 9.85 3.67
C VAL A 49 8.35 10.84 4.42
N LYS A 50 8.94 11.97 4.82
CA LYS A 50 8.20 13.05 5.45
C LYS A 50 7.17 13.64 4.47
N TRP A 51 5.96 13.89 4.95
CA TRP A 51 4.87 14.45 4.14
C TRP A 51 5.27 15.80 3.50
N GLN A 52 4.90 15.97 2.23
CA GLN A 52 5.08 17.20 1.46
C GLN A 52 3.74 17.67 0.88
N LYS A 53 3.49 18.98 0.84
CA LYS A 53 2.19 19.56 0.43
C LYS A 53 1.85 19.34 -1.05
N ASP A 54 2.86 19.10 -1.87
CA ASP A 54 2.76 18.84 -3.31
C ASP A 54 2.64 17.35 -3.64
N PHE A 55 2.63 16.47 -2.62
CA PHE A 55 2.41 15.05 -2.81
C PHE A 55 1.07 14.80 -3.49
N THR A 56 1.10 14.13 -4.64
CA THR A 56 -0.08 13.80 -5.44
C THR A 56 0.01 12.34 -5.89
N VAL A 57 -0.99 11.55 -5.51
CA VAL A 57 -1.11 10.17 -5.99
C VAL A 57 -1.76 10.18 -7.37
N LYS A 58 -1.02 9.69 -8.38
CA LYS A 58 -1.55 9.54 -9.76
C LYS A 58 -2.09 8.14 -10.05
N GLU A 59 -1.66 7.16 -9.26
CA GLU A 59 -2.01 5.76 -9.41
C GLU A 59 -3.30 5.42 -8.68
N ARG A 60 -3.99 4.36 -9.13
CA ARG A 60 -5.22 3.86 -8.50
C ARG A 60 -5.13 2.36 -8.36
N LEU A 61 -5.53 1.87 -7.20
CA LEU A 61 -5.76 0.44 -7.00
C LEU A 61 -7.22 0.15 -7.37
N ALA A 62 -7.43 -0.81 -8.26
CA ALA A 62 -8.75 -1.25 -8.68
C ALA A 62 -8.82 -2.78 -8.67
N SER A 63 -9.99 -3.31 -8.35
CA SER A 63 -10.29 -4.73 -8.50
C SER A 63 -11.10 -4.92 -9.77
N ILE A 64 -10.69 -5.87 -10.60
CA ILE A 64 -11.42 -6.26 -11.81
C ILE A 64 -12.11 -7.60 -11.55
N LEU A 65 -13.33 -7.73 -12.04
CA LEU A 65 -14.09 -8.97 -11.96
C LEU A 65 -14.03 -9.68 -13.31
N ILE A 66 -13.44 -10.87 -13.33
CA ILE A 66 -13.23 -11.66 -14.56
C ILE A 66 -14.26 -12.78 -14.61
N HIS A 67 -15.03 -12.83 -15.70
CA HIS A 67 -16.04 -13.86 -15.93
C HIS A 67 -15.75 -14.66 -17.21
N GLY A 68 -16.25 -15.90 -17.26
CA GLY A 68 -16.23 -16.72 -18.47
C GLY A 68 -14.89 -17.41 -18.76
N VAL A 69 -13.93 -17.41 -17.83
CA VAL A 69 -12.69 -18.19 -17.98
C VAL A 69 -13.03 -19.68 -17.81
N PRO A 70 -12.72 -20.55 -18.80
CA PRO A 70 -12.97 -21.97 -18.69
C PRO A 70 -12.22 -22.60 -17.50
N PRO A 71 -12.79 -23.64 -16.83
CA PRO A 71 -12.14 -24.25 -15.67
C PRO A 71 -10.72 -24.77 -15.92
N HIS A 72 -10.42 -25.26 -17.13
CA HIS A 72 -9.09 -25.74 -17.49
C HIS A 72 -8.05 -24.62 -17.68
N ALA A 73 -8.49 -23.36 -17.74
CA ALA A 73 -7.66 -22.17 -17.86
C ALA A 73 -7.72 -21.28 -16.60
N TRP A 74 -8.24 -21.78 -15.48
CA TRP A 74 -8.18 -21.08 -14.19
C TRP A 74 -6.80 -21.20 -13.56
N THR A 75 -5.86 -20.44 -14.11
CA THR A 75 -4.49 -20.32 -13.63
C THR A 75 -4.15 -18.86 -13.40
N GLU A 76 -3.23 -18.59 -12.48
CA GLU A 76 -2.70 -17.22 -12.27
C GLU A 76 -2.19 -16.61 -13.57
N ASP A 77 -1.54 -17.38 -14.44
CA ASP A 77 -1.10 -16.91 -15.75
C ASP A 77 -2.23 -16.37 -16.60
N SER A 78 -3.39 -17.04 -16.59
CA SER A 78 -4.56 -16.63 -17.36
C SER A 78 -5.18 -15.35 -16.79
N PHE A 79 -5.32 -15.26 -15.47
CA PHE A 79 -5.83 -14.04 -14.82
C PHE A 79 -4.86 -12.86 -14.96
N ASN A 80 -3.55 -13.11 -14.82
CA ASN A 80 -2.50 -12.13 -15.04
C ASN A 80 -2.51 -11.61 -16.48
N ALA A 81 -2.67 -12.49 -17.47
CA ALA A 81 -2.74 -12.10 -18.88
C ALA A 81 -3.92 -11.15 -19.14
N ILE A 82 -5.07 -11.40 -18.52
CA ILE A 82 -6.25 -10.53 -18.61
C ILE A 82 -6.01 -9.21 -17.85
N GLY A 83 -5.53 -9.28 -16.61
CA GLY A 83 -5.31 -8.10 -15.76
C GLY A 83 -4.30 -7.12 -16.37
N LYS A 84 -3.25 -7.63 -17.02
CA LYS A 84 -2.22 -6.83 -17.72
C LYS A 84 -2.78 -5.95 -18.84
N VAL A 85 -3.98 -6.22 -19.36
CA VAL A 85 -4.66 -5.35 -20.33
C VAL A 85 -5.16 -4.05 -19.69
N PHE A 86 -5.43 -4.06 -18.38
CA PHE A 86 -6.00 -2.92 -17.66
C PHE A 86 -4.96 -2.15 -16.83
N GLY A 87 -3.81 -2.76 -16.53
CA GLY A 87 -2.73 -2.13 -15.76
C GLY A 87 -1.75 -3.14 -15.18
N GLU A 88 -0.94 -2.69 -14.23
CA GLU A 88 -0.08 -3.58 -13.45
C GLU A 88 -0.91 -4.45 -12.50
N VAL A 89 -0.63 -5.74 -12.47
CA VAL A 89 -1.33 -6.69 -11.60
C VAL A 89 -0.59 -6.79 -10.28
N VAL A 90 -1.24 -6.33 -9.20
CA VAL A 90 -0.69 -6.39 -7.82
C VAL A 90 -0.98 -7.74 -7.17
N SER A 91 -2.17 -8.30 -7.43
CA SER A 91 -2.57 -9.65 -7.01
C SER A 91 -3.54 -10.21 -8.05
N PRO A 92 -3.25 -11.37 -8.66
CA PRO A 92 -4.20 -12.09 -9.49
C PRO A 92 -5.35 -12.71 -8.67
#